data_AF-A0A8X8D8P8-F1
#
_entry.id   AF-A0A8X8D8P8-F1
#
_cell.length_a   1.000
_cell.length_b   1.000
_cell.length_c   1.000
_cell.angle_alpha   90.00
_cell.angle_beta   90.00
_cell.angle_gamma   90.00
#
_symmetry.space_group_name_H-M   'P 1'
#
loop_
_entity.id
_entity.type
_entity.pdbx_description
1 polymer ?
#
loop_
_entity_poly.entity_id
_entity_poly.type
_entity_poly.pdbx_seq_one_letter_code
_entity_poly.pdbx_strand_id
1 'polypeptide(L)'
;MISILLYKYQSRNVLKHHQNPNSYIPEMRFWALTVLSLLLSLLLGVSSDTPLCGRDAGNATCPNDLCCSSAGYCGSTDAYCCAGCQSQCHNCIITESVFEEMLPDRNDSRCPGKGFYTYDAFINASKAYPEFGMTGDDDIKKRELAAFFGQTSQETSGRWIIGEETAPYTWGYCLVNETNPKSHYCDPNTNSAYPCVADKHYYGRGPIQLTWNHNYGRFGHELEKDLLYQPEKVAKDPVLSFKAALWFWMTQHPSGAPSCHEVITGQWSPSEADKEAGRKPGYGLLTNIITNGSECAKDEETRERNRIEYYLRYCDLLKVDPGDNLNCDDQKPFDDNGLLKMVDALLQTKECVYELQSILLRKGCREVGLATEIKKYFTRRKTVNKAIRKALKGMQNKANFSTSNGDHETTTIFNMIKEVEVVSLKELQSLLSFISGQRQRPLVVDAALLALVDQNTSRSDKIKGVQSQLENLELCIQDLDSGLKCLIRNLIKNRVSLLNILNHY
;
A
#
# COMPACT_ATOMS: atom_id res chain seq x y z
N MET A 1 -22.70 7.96 47.44
CA MET A 1 -23.98 8.44 48.00
C MET A 1 -25.14 7.43 47.94
N ILE A 2 -25.02 6.30 47.21
CA ILE A 2 -26.06 5.25 47.15
C ILE A 2 -25.96 4.25 48.33
N SER A 3 -24.78 4.06 48.91
CA SER A 3 -24.54 3.09 50.00
C SER A 3 -25.12 3.50 51.37
N ILE A 4 -25.44 4.78 51.59
CA ILE A 4 -26.02 5.27 52.86
C ILE A 4 -27.56 5.21 52.85
N LEU A 5 -28.19 5.18 51.67
CA LEU A 5 -29.65 5.07 51.54
C LEU A 5 -30.15 3.63 51.72
N LEU A 6 -29.36 2.63 51.33
CA LEU A 6 -29.72 1.22 51.52
C LEU A 6 -29.68 0.78 53.00
N TYR A 7 -28.74 1.30 53.79
CA TYR A 7 -28.66 1.00 55.23
C TYR A 7 -29.84 1.60 56.03
N LYS A 8 -30.36 2.77 55.61
CA LYS A 8 -31.53 3.41 56.25
C LYS A 8 -32.87 2.79 55.84
N TYR A 9 -32.96 2.12 54.69
CA TYR A 9 -34.17 1.38 54.29
C TYR A 9 -34.32 0.08 55.11
N GLN A 10 -33.20 -0.59 55.42
CA GLN A 10 -33.20 -1.87 56.10
C GLN A 10 -33.49 -1.77 57.62
N SER A 11 -33.10 -0.66 58.28
CA SER A 11 -33.42 -0.46 59.72
C SER A 11 -34.86 -0.06 60.02
N ARG A 12 -35.67 0.35 59.02
CA ARG A 12 -37.08 0.74 59.25
C ARG A 12 -38.09 -0.40 59.16
N ASN A 13 -37.72 -1.55 58.59
CA ASN A 13 -38.64 -2.67 58.39
C ASN A 13 -38.50 -3.82 59.41
N VAL A 14 -37.58 -3.73 60.38
CA VAL A 14 -37.34 -4.81 61.36
C VAL A 14 -38.22 -4.69 62.63
N LEU A 15 -38.99 -3.61 62.80
CA LEU A 15 -39.80 -3.37 64.02
C LEU A 15 -41.31 -3.54 63.87
N LYS A 16 -41.80 -4.16 62.79
CA LYS A 16 -43.20 -4.59 62.70
C LYS A 16 -43.28 -5.96 62.04
N HIS A 17 -43.32 -7.00 62.87
CA HIS A 17 -44.30 -8.09 62.80
C HIS A 17 -43.92 -9.17 63.80
N HIS A 18 -44.45 -9.05 65.01
CA HIS A 18 -44.74 -10.22 65.83
C HIS A 18 -45.99 -10.90 65.26
N GLN A 19 -46.01 -12.23 65.36
CA GLN A 19 -47.10 -13.19 65.10
C GLN A 19 -47.14 -13.81 63.70
N ASN A 20 -46.41 -14.93 63.50
CA ASN A 20 -46.97 -16.26 63.16
C ASN A 20 -45.82 -17.31 63.05
N PRO A 21 -45.76 -18.37 63.87
CA PRO A 21 -44.66 -19.34 63.81
C PRO A 21 -45.07 -20.58 63.00
N ASN A 22 -45.13 -20.51 61.67
CA ASN A 22 -45.24 -21.73 60.82
C ASN A 22 -45.04 -21.53 59.31
N SER A 23 -44.01 -20.81 58.87
CA SER A 23 -43.70 -20.73 57.41
C SER A 23 -42.25 -20.41 57.06
N TYR A 24 -41.28 -20.80 57.89
CA TYR A 24 -39.86 -20.43 57.70
C TYR A 24 -39.00 -21.51 57.03
N ILE A 25 -39.49 -22.21 56.00
CA ILE A 25 -38.65 -23.14 55.21
C ILE A 25 -39.10 -23.19 53.73
N PRO A 26 -38.94 -22.12 52.94
CA PRO A 26 -38.45 -22.35 51.57
C PRO A 26 -37.42 -21.35 51.02
N GLU A 27 -37.20 -20.18 51.63
CA GLU A 27 -36.31 -19.16 51.02
C GLU A 27 -34.81 -19.41 51.24
N MET A 28 -34.42 -19.99 52.38
CA MET A 28 -33.01 -20.30 52.67
C MET A 28 -32.42 -21.37 51.74
N ARG A 29 -33.26 -22.20 51.12
CA ARG A 29 -32.83 -23.25 50.17
C ARG A 29 -32.42 -22.68 48.81
N PHE A 30 -33.06 -21.60 48.36
CA PHE A 30 -32.74 -20.98 47.07
C PHE A 30 -31.39 -20.25 47.11
N TRP A 31 -31.15 -19.49 48.19
CA TRP A 31 -29.87 -18.80 48.40
C TRP A 31 -28.72 -19.77 48.69
N ALA A 32 -28.99 -20.86 49.42
CA ALA A 32 -27.99 -21.90 49.61
C ALA A 32 -27.61 -22.57 48.29
N LEU A 33 -28.56 -22.84 47.38
CA LEU A 33 -28.26 -23.46 46.08
C LEU A 33 -27.52 -22.52 45.12
N THR A 34 -27.83 -21.21 45.12
CA THR A 34 -27.09 -20.24 44.28
C THR A 34 -25.69 -19.98 44.81
N VAL A 35 -25.52 -19.88 46.13
CA VAL A 35 -24.20 -19.75 46.76
C VAL A 35 -23.41 -21.04 46.61
N LEU A 36 -24.04 -22.21 46.72
CA LEU A 36 -23.40 -23.50 46.47
C LEU A 36 -23.05 -23.67 45.00
N SER A 37 -23.84 -23.19 44.03
CA SER A 37 -23.46 -23.24 42.61
C SER A 37 -22.33 -22.28 42.29
N LEU A 38 -22.30 -21.08 42.89
CA LEU A 38 -21.20 -20.13 42.78
C LEU A 38 -19.91 -20.66 43.42
N LEU A 39 -20.01 -21.31 44.58
CA LEU A 39 -18.89 -21.99 45.24
C LEU A 39 -18.47 -23.23 44.46
N LEU A 40 -19.39 -23.98 43.85
CA LEU A 40 -19.09 -25.14 43.01
C LEU A 40 -18.46 -24.71 41.69
N SER A 41 -18.78 -23.53 41.14
CA SER A 41 -18.06 -22.97 39.98
C SER A 41 -16.71 -22.35 40.35
N LEU A 42 -16.47 -22.05 41.63
CA LEU A 42 -15.15 -21.69 42.18
C LEU A 42 -14.31 -22.92 42.57
N LEU A 43 -14.95 -24.04 42.93
CA LEU A 43 -14.31 -25.31 43.35
C LEU A 43 -14.10 -26.28 42.18
N LEU A 44 -14.99 -26.28 41.19
CA LEU A 44 -14.73 -26.77 39.84
C LEU A 44 -13.92 -25.67 39.16
N GLY A 45 -12.64 -25.55 39.53
CA GLY A 45 -11.66 -24.99 38.63
C GLY A 45 -11.71 -25.80 37.36
N VAL A 46 -12.58 -25.40 36.43
CA VAL A 46 -12.37 -25.67 35.02
C VAL A 46 -11.10 -24.89 34.75
N SER A 47 -9.95 -25.56 34.90
CA SER A 47 -8.77 -25.25 34.14
C SER A 47 -9.18 -25.47 32.68
N SER A 48 -9.94 -24.53 32.12
CA SER A 48 -9.75 -24.22 30.74
C SER A 48 -8.33 -23.69 30.74
N ASP A 49 -7.38 -24.56 30.40
CA ASP A 49 -6.09 -24.12 29.87
C ASP A 49 -6.42 -23.32 28.61
N THR A 50 -6.98 -22.11 28.78
CA THR A 50 -7.02 -21.13 27.72
C THR A 50 -5.55 -20.72 27.59
N PRO A 51 -4.87 -21.14 26.52
CA PRO A 51 -3.45 -20.83 26.39
C PRO A 51 -3.30 -19.31 26.52
N LEU A 52 -2.44 -18.89 27.45
CA LEU A 52 -2.10 -17.49 27.58
C LEU A 52 -1.35 -17.07 26.32
N CYS A 53 -1.66 -15.87 25.84
CA CYS A 53 -1.12 -15.31 24.62
C CYS A 53 -0.77 -13.83 24.82
N GLY A 54 -0.06 -13.25 23.85
CA GLY A 54 0.25 -11.82 23.85
C GLY A 54 1.41 -11.45 24.76
N ARG A 55 1.51 -10.17 25.11
CA ARG A 55 2.70 -9.56 25.72
C ARG A 55 3.13 -10.24 27.02
N ASP A 56 2.17 -10.57 27.87
CA ASP A 56 2.43 -11.20 29.17
C ASP A 56 2.80 -12.70 29.05
N ALA A 57 2.63 -13.27 27.85
CA ALA A 57 3.01 -14.63 27.50
C ALA A 57 4.21 -14.67 26.53
N GLY A 58 5.09 -13.66 26.55
CA GLY A 58 6.26 -13.61 25.69
C GLY A 58 5.93 -13.46 24.20
N ASN A 59 4.83 -12.76 23.89
CA ASN A 59 4.26 -12.62 22.53
C ASN A 59 3.84 -13.95 21.88
N ALA A 60 3.48 -14.95 22.69
CA ALA A 60 2.90 -16.19 22.18
C ALA A 60 1.61 -15.91 21.37
N THR A 61 1.48 -16.55 20.21
CA THR A 61 0.26 -16.55 19.41
C THR A 61 -0.66 -17.69 19.83
N CYS A 62 -1.94 -17.58 19.48
CA CYS A 62 -2.91 -18.59 19.80
C CYS A 62 -2.90 -19.74 18.76
N PRO A 63 -3.14 -20.98 19.19
CA PRO A 63 -3.30 -22.10 18.26
C PRO A 63 -4.58 -21.96 17.42
N ASN A 64 -4.62 -22.62 16.25
CA ASN A 64 -5.78 -22.69 15.35
C ASN A 64 -6.32 -21.32 14.89
N ASP A 65 -5.42 -20.34 14.68
CA ASP A 65 -5.76 -18.99 14.23
C ASP A 65 -6.79 -18.25 15.13
N LEU A 66 -6.88 -18.63 16.41
CA LEU A 66 -7.73 -17.92 17.38
C LEU A 66 -7.17 -16.53 17.70
N CYS A 67 -8.01 -15.56 18.00
CA CYS A 67 -7.55 -14.23 18.35
C CYS A 67 -6.99 -14.19 19.77
N CYS A 68 -5.92 -13.42 19.98
CA CYS A 68 -5.43 -13.12 21.30
C CYS A 68 -6.08 -11.85 21.84
N SER A 69 -6.90 -11.97 22.88
CA SER A 69 -7.62 -10.83 23.47
C SER A 69 -6.69 -9.81 24.13
N SER A 70 -7.22 -8.63 24.43
CA SER A 70 -6.52 -7.61 25.23
C SER A 70 -6.08 -8.11 26.60
N ALA A 71 -6.77 -9.10 27.14
CA ALA A 71 -6.47 -9.74 28.42
C ALA A 71 -5.50 -10.94 28.31
N GLY A 72 -5.00 -11.26 27.11
CA GLY A 72 -4.01 -12.31 26.90
C GLY A 72 -4.58 -13.73 26.86
N TYR A 73 -5.82 -13.88 26.38
CA TYR A 73 -6.48 -15.18 26.22
C TYR A 73 -6.84 -15.45 24.77
N CYS A 74 -6.80 -16.73 24.38
CA CYS A 74 -7.19 -17.18 23.05
C CYS A 74 -8.70 -17.42 22.93
N GLY A 75 -9.31 -16.92 21.86
CA GLY A 75 -10.73 -17.14 21.55
C GLY A 75 -11.12 -16.55 20.19
N SER A 76 -12.37 -16.79 19.77
CA SER A 76 -12.84 -16.45 18.42
C SER A 76 -13.98 -15.43 18.39
N THR A 77 -14.42 -14.91 19.54
CA THR A 77 -15.51 -13.93 19.59
C THR A 77 -14.97 -12.51 19.48
N ASP A 78 -15.86 -11.54 19.27
CA ASP A 78 -15.47 -10.13 19.14
C ASP A 78 -14.69 -9.60 20.35
N ALA A 79 -14.98 -10.10 21.55
CA ALA A 79 -14.23 -9.77 22.76
C ALA A 79 -12.75 -10.17 22.69
N TYR A 80 -12.41 -11.15 21.85
CA TYR A 80 -11.05 -11.62 21.62
C TYR A 80 -10.43 -11.01 20.38
N CYS A 81 -11.22 -10.84 19.31
CA CYS A 81 -10.72 -10.51 17.98
C CYS A 81 -10.68 -9.02 17.65
N CYS A 82 -11.39 -8.19 18.40
CA CYS A 82 -11.64 -6.80 18.04
C CYS A 82 -10.82 -5.83 18.90
N ALA A 83 -11.48 -4.94 19.64
CA ALA A 83 -10.85 -3.86 20.40
C ALA A 83 -9.78 -4.39 21.37
N GLY A 84 -8.55 -3.91 21.19
CA GLY A 84 -7.41 -4.28 22.03
C GLY A 84 -6.86 -5.69 21.80
N CYS A 85 -7.31 -6.40 20.78
CA CYS A 85 -6.70 -7.67 20.37
C CYS A 85 -5.19 -7.51 20.11
N GLN A 86 -4.41 -8.48 20.58
CA GLN A 86 -2.94 -8.44 20.58
C GLN A 86 -2.32 -9.17 19.38
N SER A 87 -2.96 -10.22 18.88
CA SER A 87 -2.49 -11.00 17.72
C SER A 87 -3.62 -11.80 17.08
N GLN A 88 -3.48 -12.11 15.79
CA GLN A 88 -4.46 -12.88 15.00
C GLN A 88 -5.86 -12.23 15.02
N CYS A 89 -5.90 -10.89 14.96
CA CYS A 89 -7.10 -10.09 15.11
C CYS A 89 -7.93 -10.05 13.83
N HIS A 90 -9.23 -9.76 13.99
CA HIS A 90 -10.13 -9.52 12.86
C HIS A 90 -10.46 -8.04 12.74
N ASN A 91 -10.74 -7.60 11.51
CA ASN A 91 -11.37 -6.29 11.31
C ASN A 91 -12.86 -6.42 11.66
N CYS A 92 -13.22 -5.95 12.84
CA CYS A 92 -14.60 -6.00 13.33
C CYS A 92 -15.40 -4.73 13.03
N ILE A 93 -14.80 -3.77 12.31
CA ILE A 93 -15.47 -2.53 11.91
C ILE A 93 -16.33 -2.80 10.67
N ILE A 94 -15.78 -3.52 9.68
CA ILE A 94 -16.51 -3.94 8.48
C ILE A 94 -17.01 -5.38 8.67
N THR A 95 -18.17 -5.50 9.33
CA THR A 95 -18.96 -6.73 9.33
C THR A 95 -19.66 -6.91 7.98
N GLU A 96 -20.21 -8.10 7.72
CA GLU A 96 -21.02 -8.34 6.51
C GLU A 96 -22.18 -7.35 6.42
N SER A 97 -22.89 -7.11 7.53
CA SER A 97 -24.01 -6.15 7.55
C SER A 97 -23.58 -4.73 7.20
N VAL A 98 -22.45 -4.27 7.73
CA VAL A 98 -21.90 -2.94 7.42
C VAL A 98 -21.47 -2.88 5.95
N PHE A 99 -20.84 -3.92 5.42
CA PHE A 99 -20.47 -4.01 4.00
C PHE A 99 -21.70 -3.94 3.08
N GLU A 100 -22.78 -4.66 3.41
CA GLU A 100 -24.04 -4.60 2.67
C GLU A 100 -24.70 -3.22 2.75
N GLU A 101 -24.62 -2.54 3.90
CA GLU A 101 -25.16 -1.19 4.07
C GLU A 101 -24.31 -0.13 3.35
N MET A 102 -22.99 -0.33 3.25
CA MET A 102 -22.11 0.51 2.45
C MET A 102 -22.43 0.38 0.95
N LEU A 103 -22.70 -0.83 0.46
CA LEU A 103 -22.83 -1.12 -0.97
C LEU A 103 -24.20 -1.73 -1.35
N PRO A 104 -25.32 -1.08 -1.03
CA PRO A 104 -26.63 -1.72 -1.10
C PRO A 104 -27.11 -1.94 -2.54
N ASP A 105 -26.74 -1.06 -3.48
CA ASP A 105 -27.23 -1.11 -4.86
C ASP A 105 -26.30 -1.89 -5.82
N ARG A 106 -25.15 -2.39 -5.37
CA ARG A 106 -24.18 -3.10 -6.23
C ARG A 106 -24.76 -4.35 -6.91
N ASN A 107 -25.81 -4.91 -6.32
CA ASN A 107 -26.52 -6.11 -6.80
C ASN A 107 -27.84 -5.79 -7.52
N ASP A 108 -28.13 -4.52 -7.80
CA ASP A 108 -29.26 -4.12 -8.63
C ASP A 108 -29.16 -4.82 -10.01
N SER A 109 -30.31 -5.20 -10.57
CA SER A 109 -30.40 -5.85 -11.88
C SER A 109 -29.76 -5.07 -13.04
N ARG A 110 -29.63 -3.75 -12.90
CA ARG A 110 -29.03 -2.86 -13.91
C ARG A 110 -27.51 -2.81 -13.81
N CYS A 111 -26.92 -3.25 -12.69
CA CYS A 111 -25.48 -3.24 -12.50
C CYS A 111 -24.82 -4.38 -13.29
N PRO A 112 -23.89 -4.07 -14.22
CA PRO A 112 -23.14 -5.10 -14.94
C PRO A 112 -22.33 -6.03 -14.02
N GLY A 113 -21.92 -5.53 -12.85
CA GLY A 113 -21.16 -6.25 -11.83
C GLY A 113 -22.00 -7.02 -10.81
N LYS A 114 -23.33 -7.10 -10.98
CA LYS A 114 -24.23 -7.76 -10.03
C LYS A 114 -23.71 -9.15 -9.64
N GLY A 115 -23.60 -9.40 -8.33
CA GLY A 115 -23.16 -10.67 -7.74
C GLY A 115 -21.65 -10.92 -7.77
N PHE A 116 -20.84 -9.99 -8.31
CA PHE A 116 -19.40 -10.15 -8.38
C PHE A 116 -18.70 -9.82 -7.05
N TYR A 117 -19.02 -8.67 -6.45
CA TYR A 117 -18.37 -8.21 -5.23
C TYR A 117 -19.08 -8.72 -3.97
N THR A 118 -18.44 -9.64 -3.25
CA THR A 118 -18.96 -10.25 -2.03
C THR A 118 -18.13 -9.85 -0.82
N TYR A 119 -18.76 -9.89 0.36
CA TYR A 119 -18.07 -9.68 1.64
C TYR A 119 -16.92 -10.67 1.83
N ASP A 120 -17.16 -11.96 1.58
CA ASP A 120 -16.14 -13.01 1.68
C ASP A 120 -14.93 -12.75 0.77
N ALA A 121 -15.15 -12.25 -0.44
CA ALA A 121 -14.05 -11.91 -1.35
C ALA A 121 -13.21 -10.75 -0.81
N PHE A 122 -13.85 -9.73 -0.25
CA PHE A 122 -13.17 -8.60 0.39
C PHE A 122 -12.35 -9.06 1.60
N ILE A 123 -12.94 -9.83 2.52
CA ILE A 123 -12.24 -10.34 3.72
C ILE A 123 -11.10 -11.29 3.34
N ASN A 124 -11.29 -12.15 2.34
CA ASN A 124 -10.20 -13.03 1.89
C ASN A 124 -9.08 -12.27 1.17
N ALA A 125 -9.37 -11.14 0.52
CA ALA A 125 -8.36 -10.29 -0.07
C ALA A 125 -7.58 -9.50 0.99
N SER A 126 -8.26 -8.95 2.01
CA SER A 126 -7.64 -8.14 3.07
C SER A 126 -6.63 -8.92 3.91
N LYS A 127 -6.77 -10.25 4.04
CA LYS A 127 -5.77 -11.13 4.68
C LYS A 127 -4.37 -11.02 4.07
N ALA A 128 -4.24 -10.60 2.80
CA ALA A 128 -2.93 -10.39 2.16
C ALA A 128 -2.28 -9.04 2.56
N TYR A 129 -3.04 -8.14 3.19
CA TYR A 129 -2.61 -6.78 3.57
C TYR A 129 -3.02 -6.53 5.04
N PRO A 130 -2.37 -7.19 6.03
CA PRO A 130 -2.82 -7.21 7.42
C PRO A 130 -2.84 -5.85 8.13
N GLU A 131 -2.13 -4.85 7.61
CA GLU A 131 -2.14 -3.47 8.12
C GLU A 131 -3.38 -2.67 7.68
N PHE A 132 -4.00 -3.06 6.56
CA PHE A 132 -5.15 -2.35 6.00
C PHE A 132 -6.37 -2.40 6.95
N GLY A 133 -6.86 -1.23 7.36
CA GLY A 133 -7.98 -1.09 8.29
C GLY A 133 -7.65 -1.56 9.71
N MET A 134 -6.38 -1.78 10.02
CA MET A 134 -5.90 -2.26 11.33
C MET A 134 -4.84 -1.36 11.96
N THR A 135 -4.36 -0.33 11.24
CA THR A 135 -3.39 0.65 11.73
C THR A 135 -4.04 1.81 12.46
N GLY A 136 -3.44 2.24 13.58
CA GLY A 136 -3.91 3.39 14.37
C GLY A 136 -5.00 3.04 15.38
N ASP A 137 -5.67 4.08 15.91
CA ASP A 137 -6.87 3.92 16.73
C ASP A 137 -8.11 3.56 15.90
N ASP A 138 -9.24 3.33 16.55
CA ASP A 138 -10.46 2.90 15.86
C ASP A 138 -11.01 3.97 14.90
N ASP A 139 -10.77 5.25 15.16
CA ASP A 139 -11.18 6.33 14.26
C ASP A 139 -10.30 6.32 13.00
N ILE A 140 -8.99 6.14 13.13
CA ILE A 140 -8.09 5.98 11.98
C ILE A 140 -8.49 4.75 11.14
N LYS A 141 -8.75 3.60 11.77
CA LYS A 141 -9.18 2.38 11.06
C LYS A 141 -10.49 2.58 10.31
N LYS A 142 -11.49 3.19 10.96
CA LYS A 142 -12.78 3.52 10.32
C LYS A 142 -12.59 4.48 9.16
N ARG A 143 -11.75 5.51 9.34
CA ARG A 143 -11.47 6.52 8.31
C ARG A 143 -10.77 5.91 7.10
N GLU A 144 -9.81 5.02 7.31
CA GLU A 144 -9.17 4.27 6.22
C GLU A 144 -10.19 3.44 5.43
N LEU A 145 -11.05 2.68 6.13
CA LEU A 145 -12.07 1.86 5.48
C LEU A 145 -13.07 2.72 4.69
N ALA A 146 -13.56 3.81 5.28
CA ALA A 146 -14.42 4.77 4.60
C ALA A 146 -13.74 5.37 3.36
N ALA A 147 -12.46 5.74 3.47
CA ALA A 147 -11.71 6.34 2.36
C ALA A 147 -11.48 5.34 1.21
N PHE A 148 -11.10 4.10 1.54
CA PHE A 148 -10.92 3.04 0.55
C PHE A 148 -12.21 2.76 -0.21
N PHE A 149 -13.32 2.54 0.52
CA PHE A 149 -14.63 2.32 -0.10
C PHE A 149 -15.12 3.56 -0.84
N GLY A 150 -14.83 4.76 -0.36
CA GLY A 150 -15.17 6.03 -1.02
C GLY A 150 -14.55 6.14 -2.42
N GLN A 151 -13.25 5.94 -2.49
CA GLN A 151 -12.50 6.01 -3.74
C GLN A 151 -12.92 4.91 -4.72
N THR A 152 -12.95 3.67 -4.26
CA THR A 152 -13.30 2.51 -5.10
C THR A 152 -14.76 2.52 -5.55
N SER A 153 -15.68 3.09 -4.76
CA SER A 153 -17.08 3.27 -5.16
C SER A 153 -17.23 4.28 -6.29
N GLN A 154 -16.44 5.36 -6.30
CA GLN A 154 -16.43 6.28 -7.42
C GLN A 154 -15.88 5.62 -8.70
N GLU A 155 -14.79 4.84 -8.59
CA GLU A 155 -14.21 4.13 -9.73
C GLU A 155 -15.19 3.14 -10.38
N THR A 156 -16.10 2.57 -9.59
CA THR A 156 -17.05 1.54 -10.02
C THR A 156 -18.50 2.00 -10.01
N SER A 157 -18.71 3.32 -9.98
CA SER A 157 -20.02 3.95 -9.78
C SER A 157 -21.00 3.64 -10.90
N GLY A 158 -22.20 3.21 -10.54
CA GLY A 158 -23.35 3.02 -11.43
C GLY A 158 -24.31 4.20 -11.50
N ARG A 159 -23.98 5.35 -10.88
CA ARG A 159 -24.91 6.50 -10.76
C ARG A 159 -25.47 6.99 -12.09
N TRP A 160 -24.67 6.95 -13.16
CA TRP A 160 -25.08 7.34 -14.51
C TRP A 160 -26.23 6.49 -15.08
N ILE A 161 -26.43 5.25 -14.58
CA ILE A 161 -27.50 4.35 -15.00
C ILE A 161 -28.88 4.89 -14.59
N ILE A 162 -28.93 5.62 -13.47
CA ILE A 162 -30.18 6.12 -12.86
C ILE A 162 -30.30 7.64 -12.87
N GLY A 163 -29.33 8.34 -13.47
CA GLY A 163 -29.26 9.80 -13.56
C GLY A 163 -28.32 10.39 -12.50
N GLU A 164 -27.15 10.84 -12.93
CA GLU A 164 -26.04 11.22 -12.04
C GLU A 164 -26.35 12.40 -11.09
N GLU A 165 -27.25 13.31 -11.47
CA GLU A 165 -27.63 14.46 -10.62
C GLU A 165 -28.45 14.04 -9.40
N THR A 166 -29.30 13.03 -9.53
CA THR A 166 -30.24 12.60 -8.46
C THR A 166 -29.87 11.28 -7.82
N ALA A 167 -28.93 10.54 -8.42
CA ALA A 167 -28.49 9.25 -7.93
C ALA A 167 -27.86 9.35 -6.54
N PRO A 168 -28.32 8.59 -5.54
CA PRO A 168 -27.67 8.54 -4.24
C PRO A 168 -26.26 7.92 -4.35
N TYR A 169 -25.39 8.26 -3.38
CA TYR A 169 -24.04 7.70 -3.25
C TYR A 169 -24.04 6.28 -2.65
N THR A 170 -24.96 5.45 -3.14
CA THR A 170 -25.16 4.04 -2.78
C THR A 170 -24.84 3.09 -3.93
N TRP A 171 -24.56 3.64 -5.13
CA TRP A 171 -24.33 2.95 -6.39
C TRP A 171 -22.85 2.62 -6.67
N GLY A 172 -22.01 2.57 -5.63
CA GLY A 172 -20.65 2.06 -5.73
C GLY A 172 -20.64 0.58 -6.09
N TYR A 173 -19.54 0.09 -6.65
CA TYR A 173 -19.34 -1.34 -6.96
C TYR A 173 -20.32 -1.92 -7.99
N CYS A 174 -20.95 -1.07 -8.80
CA CYS A 174 -21.84 -1.48 -9.87
C CYS A 174 -21.08 -2.01 -11.10
N LEU A 175 -19.85 -1.53 -11.32
CA LEU A 175 -19.00 -1.91 -12.45
C LEU A 175 -17.82 -2.80 -12.03
N VAL A 176 -17.48 -3.77 -12.89
CA VAL A 176 -16.25 -4.58 -12.76
C VAL A 176 -15.21 -4.18 -13.80
N ASN A 177 -15.64 -3.95 -15.05
CA ASN A 177 -14.77 -3.49 -16.13
C ASN A 177 -15.11 -2.03 -16.47
N GLU A 178 -14.11 -1.30 -16.96
CA GLU A 178 -14.27 -0.01 -17.59
C GLU A 178 -15.30 -0.08 -18.72
N THR A 179 -16.23 0.87 -18.74
CA THR A 179 -17.23 0.99 -19.80
C THR A 179 -16.66 1.80 -20.96
N ASN A 180 -16.80 1.30 -22.19
CA ASN A 180 -16.35 1.96 -23.42
C ASN A 180 -14.87 2.37 -23.41
N PRO A 181 -13.94 1.41 -23.25
CA PRO A 181 -12.51 1.71 -23.14
C PRO A 181 -12.00 2.44 -24.38
N LYS A 182 -11.34 3.58 -24.18
CA LYS A 182 -10.87 4.47 -25.26
C LYS A 182 -9.60 3.96 -25.96
N SER A 183 -8.94 2.96 -25.37
CA SER A 183 -7.69 2.39 -25.86
C SER A 183 -7.51 0.97 -25.31
N HIS A 184 -6.44 0.31 -25.75
CA HIS A 184 -5.96 -0.95 -25.18
C HIS A 184 -5.12 -0.75 -23.91
N TYR A 185 -4.85 0.51 -23.52
CA TYR A 185 -4.09 0.90 -22.33
C TYR A 185 -2.72 0.20 -22.25
N CYS A 186 -2.06 0.14 -23.40
CA CYS A 186 -0.69 -0.30 -23.52
C CYS A 186 0.21 0.93 -23.59
N ASP A 187 1.11 1.11 -22.62
CA ASP A 187 2.15 2.13 -22.69
C ASP A 187 3.43 1.56 -23.31
N PRO A 188 3.81 1.99 -24.54
CA PRO A 188 5.00 1.49 -25.21
C PRO A 188 6.30 1.80 -24.46
N ASN A 189 6.31 2.82 -23.58
CA ASN A 189 7.51 3.19 -22.83
C ASN A 189 7.87 2.15 -21.76
N THR A 190 6.88 1.40 -21.28
CA THR A 190 7.06 0.38 -20.23
C THR A 190 7.22 -1.03 -20.79
N ASN A 191 7.10 -1.22 -22.10
CA ASN A 191 7.12 -2.53 -22.78
C ASN A 191 8.36 -3.40 -22.55
N SER A 192 9.51 -2.84 -22.15
CA SER A 192 10.67 -3.68 -21.81
C SER A 192 10.42 -4.52 -20.57
N ALA A 193 9.85 -3.89 -19.53
CA ALA A 193 9.60 -4.55 -18.24
C ALA A 193 8.20 -5.19 -18.22
N TYR A 194 7.24 -4.55 -18.89
CA TYR A 194 5.83 -4.96 -18.88
C TYR A 194 5.32 -5.03 -20.33
N PRO A 195 5.72 -6.04 -21.11
CA PRO A 195 5.35 -6.13 -22.51
C PRO A 195 3.84 -6.18 -22.69
N CYS A 196 3.33 -5.41 -23.65
CA CYS A 196 1.96 -5.56 -24.11
C CYS A 196 1.81 -6.86 -24.89
N VAL A 197 1.00 -7.76 -24.35
CA VAL A 197 0.73 -9.05 -24.96
C VAL A 197 -0.29 -8.86 -26.09
N ALA A 198 -0.07 -9.52 -27.23
CA ALA A 198 -1.00 -9.48 -28.34
C ALA A 198 -2.41 -9.90 -27.89
N ASP A 199 -3.44 -9.21 -28.41
CA ASP A 199 -4.86 -9.42 -28.09
C ASP A 199 -5.24 -9.25 -26.61
N LYS A 200 -4.35 -8.66 -25.80
CA LYS A 200 -4.61 -8.31 -24.41
C LYS A 200 -4.82 -6.82 -24.22
N HIS A 201 -5.71 -6.51 -23.28
CA HIS A 201 -6.19 -5.16 -23.03
C HIS A 201 -6.12 -4.85 -21.55
N TYR A 202 -5.56 -3.71 -21.20
CA TYR A 202 -5.29 -3.30 -19.83
C TYR A 202 -6.17 -2.14 -19.37
N TYR A 203 -7.41 -2.09 -19.86
CA TYR A 203 -8.43 -1.16 -19.36
C TYR A 203 -8.77 -1.41 -17.90
N GLY A 204 -9.49 -0.47 -17.29
CA GLY A 204 -9.84 -0.51 -15.87
C GLY A 204 -10.58 -1.79 -15.48
N ARG A 205 -10.09 -2.47 -14.43
CA ARG A 205 -10.76 -3.63 -13.82
C ARG A 205 -10.76 -3.58 -12.30
N GLY A 206 -11.83 -4.09 -11.71
CA GLY A 206 -11.99 -4.22 -10.27
C GLY A 206 -12.23 -2.88 -9.56
N PRO A 207 -12.18 -2.89 -8.21
CA PRO A 207 -12.60 -1.76 -7.40
C PRO A 207 -11.79 -0.48 -7.62
N ILE A 208 -10.48 -0.59 -7.90
CA ILE A 208 -9.62 0.57 -8.18
C ILE A 208 -9.50 0.89 -9.67
N GLN A 209 -10.25 0.18 -10.53
CA GLN A 209 -10.12 0.24 -11.98
C GLN A 209 -8.65 0.15 -12.45
N LEU A 210 -7.96 -0.91 -12.03
CA LEU A 210 -6.54 -1.14 -12.36
C LEU A 210 -6.35 -1.05 -13.88
N THR A 211 -5.54 -0.09 -14.32
CA THR A 211 -5.37 0.28 -15.73
C THR A 211 -3.88 0.34 -16.09
N TRP A 212 -3.54 0.09 -17.35
CA TRP A 212 -2.18 0.05 -17.93
C TRP A 212 -1.36 -1.22 -17.70
N ASN A 213 -0.70 -1.70 -18.75
CA ASN A 213 0.21 -2.86 -18.74
C ASN A 213 1.18 -2.87 -17.56
N HIS A 214 1.81 -1.73 -17.24
CA HIS A 214 2.77 -1.65 -16.14
C HIS A 214 2.15 -1.78 -14.74
N ASN A 215 0.86 -1.50 -14.56
CA ASN A 215 0.17 -1.75 -13.30
C ASN A 215 -0.20 -3.24 -13.16
N TYR A 216 -0.74 -3.84 -14.23
CA TYR A 216 -1.01 -5.29 -14.26
C TYR A 216 0.27 -6.11 -14.06
N GLY A 217 1.38 -5.70 -14.68
CA GLY A 217 2.67 -6.38 -14.54
C GLY A 217 3.24 -6.28 -13.13
N ARG A 218 3.22 -5.09 -12.50
CA ARG A 218 3.68 -4.92 -11.12
C ARG A 218 2.85 -5.68 -10.11
N PHE A 219 1.53 -5.58 -10.21
CA PHE A 219 0.62 -6.32 -9.35
C PHE A 219 0.74 -7.84 -9.57
N GLY A 220 0.90 -8.27 -10.82
CA GLY A 220 1.15 -9.66 -11.17
C GLY A 220 2.43 -10.19 -10.52
N HIS A 221 3.51 -9.42 -10.55
CA HIS A 221 4.78 -9.79 -9.93
C HIS A 221 4.66 -9.95 -8.40
N GLU A 222 3.98 -9.01 -7.72
CA GLU A 222 3.72 -9.07 -6.27
C GLU A 222 3.03 -10.40 -5.87
N LEU A 223 2.13 -10.89 -6.70
CA LEU A 223 1.36 -12.11 -6.44
C LEU A 223 1.92 -13.37 -7.10
N GLU A 224 3.07 -13.29 -7.77
CA GLU A 224 3.62 -14.35 -8.62
C GLU A 224 2.60 -14.89 -9.64
N LYS A 225 1.76 -13.99 -10.19
CA LYS A 225 0.73 -14.28 -11.19
C LYS A 225 1.04 -13.57 -12.50
N ASP A 226 0.87 -14.29 -13.59
CA ASP A 226 1.00 -13.72 -14.92
C ASP A 226 -0.27 -12.94 -15.34
N LEU A 227 -0.37 -11.71 -14.87
CA LEU A 227 -1.47 -10.80 -15.19
C LEU A 227 -1.24 -9.95 -16.45
N LEU A 228 -0.06 -10.00 -17.05
CA LEU A 228 0.17 -9.42 -18.38
C LEU A 228 -0.48 -10.28 -19.47
N TYR A 229 -0.32 -11.60 -19.38
CA TYR A 229 -0.94 -12.53 -20.32
C TYR A 229 -2.39 -12.87 -19.97
N GLN A 230 -2.85 -12.61 -18.74
CA GLN A 230 -4.21 -12.92 -18.30
C GLN A 230 -4.86 -11.76 -17.50
N PRO A 231 -4.90 -10.53 -18.03
CA PRO A 231 -5.42 -9.36 -17.31
C PRO A 231 -6.93 -9.49 -16.99
N GLU A 232 -7.68 -10.27 -17.77
CA GLU A 232 -9.09 -10.56 -17.53
C GLU A 232 -9.36 -11.28 -16.19
N LYS A 233 -8.36 -11.92 -15.57
CA LYS A 233 -8.53 -12.57 -14.27
C LYS A 233 -8.97 -11.59 -13.18
N VAL A 234 -8.51 -10.34 -13.25
CA VAL A 234 -8.90 -9.28 -12.29
C VAL A 234 -10.40 -8.99 -12.32
N ALA A 235 -11.09 -9.27 -13.44
CA ALA A 235 -12.54 -9.13 -13.59
C ALA A 235 -13.32 -10.46 -13.53
N LYS A 236 -12.67 -11.58 -13.21
CA LYS A 236 -13.29 -12.90 -13.10
C LYS A 236 -13.19 -13.50 -11.70
N ASP A 237 -12.13 -13.16 -10.97
CA ASP A 237 -11.89 -13.59 -9.60
C ASP A 237 -12.08 -12.39 -8.66
N PRO A 238 -13.16 -12.35 -7.85
CA PRO A 238 -13.44 -11.20 -7.00
C PRO A 238 -12.40 -11.03 -5.88
N VAL A 239 -11.76 -12.10 -5.40
CA VAL A 239 -10.68 -12.01 -4.41
C VAL A 239 -9.46 -11.35 -5.04
N LEU A 240 -9.08 -11.78 -6.25
CA LEU A 240 -8.00 -11.14 -7.00
C LEU A 240 -8.32 -9.68 -7.34
N SER A 241 -9.59 -9.38 -7.63
CA SER A 241 -10.08 -8.03 -7.91
C SER A 241 -9.87 -7.10 -6.70
N PHE A 242 -10.29 -7.52 -5.51
CA PHE A 242 -10.04 -6.77 -4.28
C PHE A 242 -8.55 -6.68 -3.95
N LYS A 243 -7.77 -7.74 -4.17
CA LYS A 243 -6.31 -7.69 -3.99
C LYS A 243 -5.65 -6.65 -4.88
N ALA A 244 -6.14 -6.43 -6.11
CA ALA A 244 -5.61 -5.39 -6.99
C ALA A 244 -5.83 -3.98 -6.39
N ALA A 245 -7.02 -3.75 -5.81
CA ALA A 245 -7.36 -2.49 -5.17
C ALA A 245 -6.54 -2.26 -3.90
N LEU A 246 -6.43 -3.28 -3.04
CA LEU A 246 -5.63 -3.23 -1.83
C LEU A 246 -4.13 -3.06 -2.14
N TRP A 247 -3.62 -3.78 -3.14
CA TRP A 247 -2.24 -3.60 -3.60
C TRP A 247 -1.97 -2.14 -3.98
N PHE A 248 -2.83 -1.53 -4.80
CA PHE A 248 -2.67 -0.14 -5.19
C PHE A 248 -2.72 0.79 -3.97
N TRP A 249 -3.66 0.56 -3.05
CA TRP A 249 -3.82 1.35 -1.83
C TRP A 249 -2.62 1.30 -0.89
N MET A 250 -1.99 0.13 -0.77
CA MET A 250 -0.89 -0.13 0.17
C MET A 250 0.51 0.11 -0.44
N THR A 251 0.62 0.33 -1.75
CA THR A 251 1.92 0.41 -2.44
C THR A 251 2.31 1.85 -2.74
N GLN A 252 3.56 2.23 -2.43
CA GLN A 252 4.12 3.51 -2.87
C GLN A 252 4.20 3.60 -4.40
N HIS A 253 3.84 4.75 -4.97
CA HIS A 253 3.73 4.89 -6.41
C HIS A 253 5.06 5.27 -7.09
N PRO A 254 5.30 4.86 -8.35
CA PRO A 254 6.55 5.16 -9.05
C PRO A 254 6.81 6.65 -9.27
N SER A 255 5.76 7.46 -9.26
CA SER A 255 5.85 8.93 -9.30
C SER A 255 6.53 9.51 -8.05
N GLY A 256 6.76 8.71 -7.00
CA GLY A 256 7.27 9.14 -5.71
C GLY A 256 6.16 9.54 -4.73
N ALA A 257 4.90 9.29 -5.08
CA ALA A 257 3.79 9.49 -4.16
C ALA A 257 3.80 8.43 -3.05
N PRO A 258 3.42 8.80 -1.80
CA PRO A 258 3.20 7.81 -0.75
C PRO A 258 2.05 6.87 -1.12
N SER A 259 1.93 5.76 -0.39
CA SER A 259 0.73 4.93 -0.47
C SER A 259 -0.48 5.68 0.09
N CYS A 260 -1.69 5.32 -0.36
CA CYS A 260 -2.92 5.85 0.23
C CYS A 260 -3.03 5.51 1.73
N HIS A 261 -2.59 4.30 2.10
CA HIS A 261 -2.49 3.85 3.49
C HIS A 261 -1.66 4.80 4.36
N GLU A 262 -0.43 5.13 3.94
CA GLU A 262 0.45 6.03 4.69
C GLU A 262 -0.17 7.42 4.89
N VAL A 263 -0.91 7.93 3.90
CA VAL A 263 -1.58 9.24 3.98
C VAL A 263 -2.74 9.21 4.98
N ILE A 264 -3.67 8.26 4.84
CA ILE A 264 -4.91 8.25 5.64
C ILE A 264 -4.67 7.83 7.10
N THR A 265 -3.59 7.08 7.37
CA THR A 265 -3.19 6.66 8.71
C THR A 265 -2.25 7.66 9.40
N GLY A 266 -1.89 8.76 8.74
CA GLY A 266 -1.04 9.81 9.31
C GLY A 266 0.46 9.47 9.38
N GLN A 267 0.91 8.41 8.70
CA GLN A 267 2.31 8.02 8.63
C GLN A 267 3.12 8.89 7.65
N TRP A 268 2.45 9.50 6.67
CA TRP A 268 3.08 10.41 5.72
C TRP A 268 3.07 11.85 6.21
N SER A 269 4.24 12.50 6.14
CA SER A 269 4.40 13.94 6.39
C SER A 269 4.91 14.66 5.13
N PRO A 270 4.29 15.79 4.72
CA PRO A 270 4.68 16.53 3.52
C PRO A 270 6.13 16.99 3.57
N SER A 271 6.88 16.76 2.48
CA SER A 271 8.17 17.41 2.26
C SER A 271 7.99 18.89 1.87
N GLU A 272 9.06 19.68 1.87
CA GLU A 272 8.99 21.07 1.37
C GLU A 272 8.47 21.15 -0.08
N ALA A 273 8.87 20.22 -0.93
CA ALA A 273 8.37 20.14 -2.31
C ALA A 273 6.87 19.80 -2.38
N ASP A 274 6.34 19.07 -1.38
CA ASP A 274 4.90 18.78 -1.27
C ASP A 274 4.15 20.03 -0.81
N LYS A 275 4.68 20.75 0.17
CA LYS A 275 4.11 22.02 0.64
C LYS A 275 4.08 23.07 -0.47
N GLU A 276 5.17 23.22 -1.23
CA GLU A 276 5.23 24.11 -2.40
C GLU A 276 4.27 23.69 -3.53
N ALA A 277 3.97 22.40 -3.61
CA ALA A 277 3.00 21.84 -4.53
C ALA A 277 1.55 21.85 -4.00
N GLY A 278 1.32 22.39 -2.80
CA GLY A 278 0.00 22.42 -2.16
C GLY A 278 -0.49 21.08 -1.63
N ARG A 279 0.32 20.00 -1.69
CA ARG A 279 -0.07 18.65 -1.27
C ARG A 279 -0.14 18.57 0.26
N LYS A 280 -1.34 18.29 0.77
CA LYS A 280 -1.65 18.22 2.22
C LYS A 280 -2.17 16.83 2.59
N PRO A 281 -1.91 16.33 3.81
CA PRO A 281 -2.50 15.07 4.26
C PRO A 281 -4.03 15.18 4.30
N GLY A 282 -4.72 14.21 3.71
CA GLY A 282 -6.17 14.19 3.66
C GLY A 282 -6.71 13.44 2.45
N TYR A 283 -8.03 13.34 2.36
CA TYR A 283 -8.72 12.56 1.33
C TYR A 283 -8.45 13.09 -0.10
N GLY A 284 -8.28 14.40 -0.26
CA GLY A 284 -7.94 15.01 -1.54
C GLY A 284 -6.59 14.54 -2.10
N LEU A 285 -5.60 14.32 -1.23
CA LEU A 285 -4.31 13.77 -1.68
C LEU A 285 -4.46 12.32 -2.18
N LEU A 286 -5.39 11.55 -1.64
CA LEU A 286 -5.71 10.22 -2.16
C LEU A 286 -6.26 10.30 -3.59
N THR A 287 -7.16 11.26 -3.85
CA THR A 287 -7.66 11.54 -5.21
C THR A 287 -6.51 11.93 -6.15
N ASN A 288 -5.59 12.79 -5.70
CA ASN A 288 -4.40 13.16 -6.46
C ASN A 288 -3.53 11.93 -6.81
N ILE A 289 -3.29 11.05 -5.84
CA ILE A 289 -2.51 9.81 -6.03
C ILE A 289 -3.19 8.88 -7.05
N ILE A 290 -4.48 8.58 -6.85
CA ILE A 290 -5.23 7.61 -7.65
C ILE A 290 -5.39 8.08 -9.10
N THR A 291 -5.64 9.37 -9.29
CA THR A 291 -5.93 9.96 -10.62
C THR A 291 -4.69 10.55 -11.28
N ASN A 292 -3.53 10.47 -10.63
CA ASN A 292 -2.32 11.20 -11.01
C ASN A 292 -2.59 12.70 -11.25
N GLY A 293 -3.43 13.28 -10.39
CA GLY A 293 -3.86 14.68 -10.40
C GLY A 293 -4.78 15.09 -11.56
N SER A 294 -5.25 14.17 -12.40
CA SER A 294 -6.12 14.53 -13.54
C SER A 294 -7.49 15.06 -13.09
N GLU A 295 -7.91 14.75 -11.87
CA GLU A 295 -9.18 15.21 -11.28
C GLU A 295 -9.01 16.37 -10.29
N CYS A 296 -7.80 16.94 -10.14
CA CYS A 296 -7.50 18.00 -9.16
C CYS A 296 -7.58 19.44 -9.73
N ALA A 297 -8.21 19.62 -10.89
CA ALA A 297 -8.35 20.93 -11.54
C ALA A 297 -9.62 21.66 -11.05
N LYS A 298 -9.55 23.01 -11.02
CA LYS A 298 -10.60 23.91 -10.48
C LYS A 298 -11.79 24.12 -11.43
N ASP A 299 -12.26 23.08 -12.10
CA ASP A 299 -13.51 23.11 -12.85
C ASP A 299 -14.66 22.57 -11.98
N GLU A 300 -15.74 23.36 -11.87
CA GLU A 300 -16.80 23.27 -10.84
C GLU A 300 -17.64 21.98 -10.81
N GLU A 301 -17.29 20.91 -11.53
CA GLU A 301 -17.90 19.60 -11.38
C GLU A 301 -17.13 18.50 -12.14
N THR A 302 -17.12 17.24 -11.65
CA THR A 302 -17.43 16.03 -12.47
C THR A 302 -17.09 14.67 -11.83
N ARG A 303 -16.01 14.50 -11.05
CA ARG A 303 -15.69 13.18 -10.43
C ARG A 303 -15.10 13.25 -9.02
N GLU A 304 -14.25 14.24 -8.73
CA GLU A 304 -13.70 14.44 -7.39
C GLU A 304 -14.81 14.62 -6.35
N ARG A 305 -15.80 15.48 -6.64
CA ARG A 305 -16.95 15.67 -5.74
C ARG A 305 -17.65 14.34 -5.43
N ASN A 306 -17.87 13.49 -6.43
CA ASN A 306 -18.47 12.19 -6.19
C ASN A 306 -17.61 11.31 -5.25
N ARG A 307 -16.27 11.36 -5.36
CA ARG A 307 -15.37 10.67 -4.41
C ARG A 307 -15.59 11.16 -2.99
N ILE A 308 -15.70 12.48 -2.82
CA ILE A 308 -15.91 13.10 -1.51
C ILE A 308 -17.26 12.68 -0.95
N GLU A 309 -18.32 12.72 -1.74
CA GLU A 309 -19.67 12.39 -1.26
C GLU A 309 -19.84 10.90 -0.91
N TYR A 310 -19.24 9.97 -1.67
CA TYR A 310 -19.15 8.57 -1.24
C TYR A 310 -18.41 8.45 0.10
N TYR A 311 -17.27 9.14 0.24
CA TYR A 311 -16.48 9.11 1.47
C TYR A 311 -17.24 9.67 2.68
N LEU A 312 -17.90 10.82 2.53
CA LEU A 312 -18.70 11.45 3.59
C LEU A 312 -19.84 10.54 4.05
N ARG A 313 -20.52 9.87 3.11
CA ARG A 313 -21.55 8.88 3.44
C ARG A 313 -20.98 7.73 4.28
N TYR A 314 -19.81 7.21 3.90
CA TYR A 314 -19.17 6.11 4.64
C TYR A 314 -18.64 6.54 6.01
N CYS A 315 -18.12 7.76 6.12
CA CYS A 315 -17.75 8.34 7.41
C CYS A 315 -18.96 8.49 8.34
N ASP A 316 -20.10 8.97 7.84
CA ASP A 316 -21.33 9.03 8.64
C ASP A 316 -21.81 7.64 9.05
N LEU A 317 -21.77 6.65 8.16
CA LEU A 317 -22.15 5.27 8.47
C LEU A 317 -21.28 4.66 9.59
N LEU A 318 -19.96 4.86 9.51
CA LEU A 318 -18.99 4.36 10.49
C LEU A 318 -18.85 5.25 11.73
N LYS A 319 -19.57 6.39 11.76
CA LYS A 319 -19.54 7.39 12.84
C LYS A 319 -18.12 7.85 13.14
N VAL A 320 -17.43 8.34 12.11
CA VAL A 320 -16.07 8.88 12.18
C VAL A 320 -15.98 10.24 11.50
N ASP A 321 -15.15 11.12 12.04
CA ASP A 321 -14.86 12.41 11.42
C ASP A 321 -14.03 12.22 10.13
N PRO A 322 -14.43 12.83 8.99
CA PRO A 322 -13.75 12.65 7.70
C PRO A 322 -12.37 13.33 7.62
N GLY A 323 -12.02 14.20 8.58
CA GLY A 323 -10.80 14.98 8.58
C GLY A 323 -10.82 16.14 7.58
N ASP A 324 -9.70 16.87 7.56
CA ASP A 324 -9.48 18.03 6.71
C ASP A 324 -8.99 17.66 5.29
N ASN A 325 -8.85 18.68 4.43
CA ASN A 325 -8.24 18.57 3.09
C ASN A 325 -8.91 17.50 2.20
N LEU A 326 -10.24 17.59 2.09
CA LEU A 326 -11.05 16.62 1.34
C LEU A 326 -10.89 16.71 -0.19
N ASN A 327 -10.49 17.89 -0.70
CA ASN A 327 -10.27 18.13 -2.12
C ASN A 327 -8.79 18.34 -2.46
N CYS A 328 -8.47 18.32 -3.75
CA CYS A 328 -7.15 18.52 -4.31
C CYS A 328 -7.06 19.67 -5.32
N ASP A 329 -8.06 20.55 -5.39
CA ASP A 329 -8.15 21.74 -6.25
C ASP A 329 -6.88 22.63 -6.32
N ASP A 330 -6.10 22.66 -5.24
CA ASP A 330 -4.87 23.45 -5.11
C ASP A 330 -3.59 22.61 -5.09
N GLN A 331 -3.69 21.31 -5.37
CA GLN A 331 -2.58 20.37 -5.32
C GLN A 331 -2.03 20.05 -6.71
N LYS A 332 -0.72 20.21 -6.89
CA LYS A 332 -0.04 19.75 -8.12
C LYS A 332 0.11 18.22 -8.11
N PRO A 333 0.02 17.56 -9.27
CA PRO A 333 0.31 16.13 -9.39
C PRO A 333 1.73 15.81 -8.93
N PHE A 334 1.97 14.54 -8.60
CA PHE A 334 3.32 14.06 -8.34
C PHE A 334 4.13 14.02 -9.64
N ASP A 335 5.21 14.78 -9.69
CA ASP A 335 6.16 14.74 -10.80
C ASP A 335 7.02 13.49 -10.71
N ASP A 336 7.22 12.83 -11.85
CA ASP A 336 8.11 11.68 -12.03
C ASP A 336 9.46 11.85 -11.32
N ASN A 337 9.61 11.18 -10.18
CA ASN A 337 10.80 11.22 -9.35
C ASN A 337 11.96 10.51 -10.07
N GLY A 338 12.95 11.28 -10.52
CA GLY A 338 14.04 10.79 -11.38
C GLY A 338 14.85 9.64 -10.81
N LEU A 339 14.81 9.41 -9.48
CA LEU A 339 15.51 8.34 -8.78
C LEU A 339 14.83 6.97 -8.97
N LEU A 340 13.50 6.88 -8.93
CA LEU A 340 12.80 5.61 -9.15
C LEU A 340 12.84 5.20 -10.63
N LYS A 341 12.68 6.18 -11.53
CA LYS A 341 12.95 5.99 -12.97
C LYS A 341 14.38 5.53 -13.24
N MET A 342 15.34 5.94 -12.41
CA MET A 342 16.72 5.49 -12.54
C MET A 342 16.88 4.03 -12.11
N VAL A 343 16.25 3.61 -11.01
CA VAL A 343 16.18 2.18 -10.60
C VAL A 343 15.55 1.33 -11.71
N ASP A 344 14.38 1.76 -12.22
CA ASP A 344 13.69 1.05 -13.30
C ASP A 344 14.53 1.01 -14.59
N ALA A 345 15.19 2.10 -14.95
CA ALA A 345 16.04 2.15 -16.13
C ALA A 345 17.31 1.27 -15.99
N LEU A 346 17.86 1.15 -14.78
CA LEU A 346 18.96 0.25 -14.47
C LEU A 346 18.52 -1.22 -14.59
N LEU A 347 17.34 -1.56 -14.06
CA LEU A 347 16.74 -2.89 -14.20
C LEU A 347 16.54 -3.28 -15.68
N GLN A 348 16.01 -2.35 -16.48
CA GLN A 348 15.83 -2.55 -17.93
C GLN A 348 17.17 -2.74 -18.68
N THR A 349 18.26 -2.15 -18.18
CA THR A 349 19.59 -2.35 -18.78
C THR A 349 20.13 -3.72 -18.45
N LYS A 350 19.87 -4.23 -17.23
CA LYS A 350 20.17 -5.60 -16.83
C LYS A 350 19.52 -6.62 -17.76
N GLU A 351 18.22 -6.44 -18.05
CA GLU A 351 17.47 -7.29 -18.98
C GLU A 351 18.07 -7.28 -20.40
N CYS A 352 18.46 -6.10 -20.92
CA CYS A 352 19.12 -6.01 -22.22
C CYS A 352 20.47 -6.74 -22.26
N VAL A 353 21.23 -6.72 -21.16
CA VAL A 353 22.50 -7.42 -21.04
C VAL A 353 22.27 -8.94 -21.04
N TYR A 354 21.26 -9.43 -20.32
CA TYR A 354 20.86 -10.84 -20.35
C TYR A 354 20.45 -11.31 -21.74
N GLU A 355 19.63 -10.53 -22.45
CA GLU A 355 19.21 -10.88 -23.81
C GLU A 355 20.38 -10.90 -24.79
N LEU A 356 21.31 -9.93 -24.68
CA LEU A 356 22.54 -9.93 -25.46
C LEU A 356 23.39 -11.17 -25.19
N GLN A 357 23.59 -11.54 -23.93
CA GLN A 357 24.30 -12.77 -23.55
C GLN A 357 23.60 -14.03 -24.10
N SER A 358 22.28 -14.11 -23.96
CA SER A 358 21.45 -15.22 -24.45
C SER A 358 21.59 -15.40 -25.97
N ILE A 359 21.58 -14.30 -26.74
CA ILE A 359 21.77 -14.34 -28.19
C ILE A 359 23.19 -14.73 -28.58
N LEU A 360 24.20 -14.26 -27.83
CA LEU A 360 25.61 -14.59 -28.07
C LEU A 360 25.95 -16.07 -27.75
N LEU A 361 25.22 -16.69 -26.81
CA LEU A 361 25.38 -18.10 -26.43
C LEU A 361 24.73 -19.11 -27.39
N ARG A 362 23.72 -18.70 -28.19
CA ARG A 362 23.03 -19.60 -29.13
C ARG A 362 23.91 -19.90 -30.35
N LYS A 363 24.27 -21.18 -30.57
CA LYS A 363 24.91 -21.65 -31.81
C LYS A 363 23.98 -21.36 -33.00
N GLY A 364 24.38 -20.43 -33.88
CA GLY A 364 23.59 -20.01 -35.06
C GLY A 364 23.04 -18.58 -35.00
N CYS A 365 23.76 -17.65 -34.36
CA CYS A 365 23.39 -16.25 -34.22
C CYS A 365 23.05 -15.57 -35.57
N ARG A 366 21.76 -15.33 -35.84
CA ARG A 366 21.32 -14.55 -37.02
C ARG A 366 21.73 -13.09 -36.82
N GLU A 367 22.54 -12.55 -37.72
CA GLU A 367 23.07 -11.16 -37.66
C GLU A 367 21.99 -10.10 -37.45
N VAL A 368 20.83 -10.30 -38.08
CA VAL A 368 19.67 -9.38 -37.97
C VAL A 368 19.12 -9.32 -36.54
N GLY A 369 19.13 -10.43 -35.80
CA GLY A 369 18.66 -10.49 -34.41
C GLY A 369 19.64 -9.81 -33.44
N LEU A 370 20.94 -10.04 -33.62
CA LEU A 370 21.99 -9.43 -32.79
C LEU A 370 22.03 -7.90 -32.96
N ALA A 371 21.98 -7.41 -34.20
CA ALA A 371 21.98 -5.97 -34.48
C ALA A 371 20.75 -5.26 -33.87
N THR A 372 19.59 -5.92 -33.86
CA THR A 372 18.36 -5.39 -33.26
C THR A 372 18.50 -5.26 -31.74
N GLU A 373 19.04 -6.27 -31.08
CA GLU A 373 19.18 -6.27 -29.61
C GLU A 373 20.27 -5.27 -29.15
N ILE A 374 21.37 -5.14 -29.91
CA ILE A 374 22.39 -4.10 -29.68
C ILE A 374 21.77 -2.70 -29.78
N LYS A 375 20.90 -2.47 -30.77
CA LYS A 375 20.19 -1.19 -30.92
C LYS A 375 19.25 -0.90 -29.75
N LYS A 376 18.56 -1.92 -29.21
CA LYS A 376 17.74 -1.79 -28.00
C LYS A 376 18.59 -1.43 -26.80
N TYR A 377 19.71 -2.13 -26.57
CA TYR A 377 20.66 -1.82 -25.51
C TYR A 377 21.12 -0.35 -25.56
N PHE A 378 21.55 0.15 -26.72
CA PHE A 378 21.96 1.55 -26.86
C PHE A 378 20.84 2.56 -26.62
N THR A 379 19.60 2.21 -26.99
CA THR A 379 18.43 3.08 -26.76
C THR A 379 18.11 3.15 -25.26
N ARG A 380 18.12 2.01 -24.56
CA ARG A 380 17.91 1.93 -23.11
C ARG A 380 19.00 2.66 -22.33
N ARG A 381 20.26 2.46 -22.72
CA ARG A 381 21.43 3.17 -22.17
C ARG A 381 21.31 4.70 -22.28
N LYS A 382 20.74 5.23 -23.37
CA LYS A 382 20.44 6.67 -23.50
C LYS A 382 19.38 7.14 -22.51
N THR A 383 18.33 6.36 -22.32
CA THR A 383 17.26 6.65 -21.34
C THR A 383 17.81 6.67 -19.91
N VAL A 384 18.63 5.68 -19.55
CA VAL A 384 19.35 5.62 -18.27
C VAL A 384 20.19 6.87 -18.08
N ASN A 385 21.02 7.24 -19.07
CA ASN A 385 21.87 8.42 -18.97
C ASN A 385 21.06 9.71 -18.82
N LYS A 386 19.88 9.81 -19.44
CA LYS A 386 18.96 10.94 -19.26
C LYS A 386 18.36 10.96 -17.86
N ALA A 387 17.94 9.81 -17.34
CA ALA A 387 17.40 9.66 -15.98
C ALA A 387 18.47 9.99 -14.92
N ILE A 388 19.68 9.44 -15.05
CA ILE A 388 20.84 9.74 -14.21
C ILE A 388 21.13 11.25 -14.20
N ARG A 389 21.20 11.89 -15.39
CA ARG A 389 21.43 13.35 -15.45
C ARG A 389 20.31 14.14 -14.78
N LYS A 390 19.06 13.71 -14.89
CA LYS A 390 17.91 14.37 -14.24
C LYS A 390 17.97 14.19 -12.71
N ALA A 391 18.28 12.98 -12.23
CA ALA A 391 18.46 12.68 -10.81
C ALA A 391 19.61 13.49 -10.21
N LEU A 392 20.77 13.51 -10.86
CA LEU A 392 21.94 14.30 -10.44
C LEU A 392 21.65 15.80 -10.37
N LYS A 393 20.94 16.36 -11.37
CA LYS A 393 20.51 17.77 -11.33
C LYS A 393 19.53 18.04 -10.18
N GLY A 394 18.59 17.13 -9.92
CA GLY A 394 17.65 17.24 -8.81
C GLY A 394 18.34 17.19 -7.44
N MET A 395 19.39 16.39 -7.30
CA MET A 395 20.20 16.29 -6.08
C MET A 395 21.06 17.53 -5.83
N GLN A 396 21.64 18.13 -6.87
CA GLN A 396 22.47 19.35 -6.74
C GLN A 396 21.67 20.57 -6.27
N ASN A 397 20.37 20.65 -6.59
CA ASN A 397 19.51 21.76 -6.19
C ASN A 397 18.97 21.64 -4.76
N LYS A 398 19.07 20.46 -4.11
CA LYS A 398 18.52 20.20 -2.77
C LYS A 398 19.54 20.34 -1.62
N ALA A 399 20.83 20.49 -1.91
CA ALA A 399 21.90 20.50 -0.90
C ALA A 399 22.04 21.82 -0.10
N ASN A 400 21.12 22.78 -0.27
CA ASN A 400 21.17 24.07 0.42
C ASN A 400 20.17 24.10 1.59
N PHE A 401 20.45 23.35 2.66
CA PHE A 401 19.73 23.48 3.92
C PHE A 401 20.37 24.60 4.77
N SER A 402 19.57 25.57 5.20
CA SER A 402 19.98 26.62 6.12
C SER A 402 20.05 26.08 7.56
N THR A 403 21.11 26.45 8.27
CA THR A 403 21.32 26.11 9.69
C THR A 403 20.30 26.82 10.57
N SER A 404 19.59 26.06 11.41
CA SER A 404 18.81 26.59 12.53
C SER A 404 19.74 26.80 13.74
N ASN A 405 19.52 27.89 14.48
CA ASN A 405 20.22 28.17 15.74
C ASN A 405 19.66 27.25 16.85
N GLY A 406 20.18 26.02 16.93
CA GLY A 406 19.97 25.09 18.05
C GLY A 406 21.13 25.13 19.05
N ASP A 407 21.00 24.39 20.16
CA ASP A 407 22.08 24.20 21.12
C ASP A 407 23.30 23.49 20.51
N HIS A 408 24.43 23.48 21.23
CA HIS A 408 25.72 22.99 20.70
C HIS A 408 25.66 21.50 20.29
N GLU A 409 24.90 20.68 21.02
CA GLU A 409 24.73 19.24 20.72
C GLU A 409 23.87 19.01 19.48
N THR A 410 22.70 19.67 19.36
CA THR A 410 21.85 19.56 18.16
C THR A 410 22.57 20.07 16.91
N THR A 411 23.33 21.16 17.04
CA THR A 411 24.15 21.71 15.96
C THR A 411 25.26 20.74 15.53
N THR A 412 25.86 20.03 16.48
CA THR A 412 26.90 19.03 16.19
C THR A 412 26.32 17.82 15.46
N ILE A 413 25.19 17.27 15.94
CA ILE A 413 24.48 16.16 15.28
C ILE A 413 24.05 16.56 13.87
N PHE A 414 23.52 17.77 13.71
CA PHE A 414 23.10 18.30 12.42
C PHE A 414 24.26 18.42 11.42
N ASN A 415 25.43 18.91 11.88
CA ASN A 415 26.62 19.00 11.05
C ASN A 415 27.16 17.62 10.64
N MET A 416 27.14 16.64 11.55
CA MET A 416 27.53 15.25 11.21
C MET A 416 26.58 14.63 10.17
N ILE A 417 25.27 14.86 10.29
CA ILE A 417 24.28 14.38 9.30
C ILE A 417 24.51 15.02 7.94
N LYS A 418 24.80 16.34 7.92
CA LYS A 418 25.12 17.06 6.69
C LYS A 418 26.39 16.51 6.01
N GLU A 419 27.41 16.16 6.78
CA GLU A 419 28.62 15.51 6.25
C GLU A 419 28.32 14.13 5.68
N VAL A 420 27.53 13.31 6.38
CA VAL A 420 27.12 11.98 5.89
C VAL A 420 26.28 12.07 4.62
N GLU A 421 25.37 13.05 4.54
CA GLU A 421 24.57 13.30 3.34
C GLU A 421 25.47 13.73 2.17
N VAL A 422 26.37 14.69 2.38
CA VAL A 422 27.29 15.17 1.33
C VAL A 422 28.22 14.05 0.85
N VAL A 423 28.74 13.22 1.75
CA VAL A 423 29.59 12.07 1.40
C VAL A 423 28.77 11.05 0.62
N SER A 424 27.56 10.71 1.09
CA SER A 424 26.67 9.76 0.40
C SER A 424 26.26 10.25 -0.99
N LEU A 425 25.96 11.55 -1.13
CA LEU A 425 25.63 12.18 -2.42
C LEU A 425 26.83 12.19 -3.37
N LYS A 426 28.05 12.44 -2.87
CA LYS A 426 29.28 12.41 -3.68
C LYS A 426 29.62 10.99 -4.14
N GLU A 427 29.47 9.99 -3.28
CA GLU A 427 29.64 8.58 -3.65
C GLU A 427 28.62 8.17 -4.72
N LEU A 428 27.35 8.50 -4.51
CA LEU A 428 26.27 8.21 -5.45
C LEU A 428 26.47 8.93 -6.78
N GLN A 429 26.94 10.18 -6.76
CA GLN A 429 27.31 10.94 -7.96
C GLN A 429 28.52 10.33 -8.69
N SER A 430 29.53 9.87 -7.96
CA SER A 430 30.70 9.18 -8.50
C SER A 430 30.28 7.89 -9.23
N LEU A 431 29.51 7.04 -8.54
CA LEU A 431 28.96 5.79 -9.09
C LEU A 431 28.09 6.04 -10.33
N LEU A 432 27.23 7.06 -10.29
CA LEU A 432 26.38 7.42 -11.41
C LEU A 432 27.13 7.97 -12.62
N SER A 433 28.16 8.77 -12.38
CA SER A 433 29.00 9.33 -13.44
C SER A 433 29.84 8.26 -14.14
N PHE A 434 30.26 7.22 -13.40
CA PHE A 434 30.95 6.05 -13.92
C PHE A 434 30.08 5.27 -14.92
N ILE A 435 28.81 5.03 -14.58
CA ILE A 435 27.85 4.32 -15.45
C ILE A 435 27.49 5.11 -16.70
N SER A 436 27.34 6.44 -16.54
CA SER A 436 27.04 7.37 -17.62
C SER A 436 28.18 7.56 -18.64
N GLY A 437 29.38 7.03 -18.33
CA GLY A 437 30.56 7.15 -19.17
C GLY A 437 31.10 8.58 -19.29
N GLN A 438 30.77 9.46 -18.34
CA GLN A 438 31.10 10.90 -18.42
C GLN A 438 32.57 11.23 -18.12
N ARG A 439 33.35 10.30 -17.56
CA ARG A 439 34.81 10.44 -17.43
C ARG A 439 35.51 9.55 -18.46
N GLN A 440 35.83 10.16 -19.60
CA GLN A 440 36.83 9.72 -20.59
C GLN A 440 36.95 8.20 -20.84
N ARG A 441 35.90 7.59 -21.40
CA ARG A 441 35.92 6.50 -22.40
C ARG A 441 34.50 5.90 -22.48
N PRO A 442 33.95 5.60 -23.67
CA PRO A 442 32.79 4.73 -23.74
C PRO A 442 33.13 3.42 -23.02
N LEU A 443 32.20 2.89 -22.22
CA LEU A 443 32.38 1.61 -21.54
C LEU A 443 32.87 0.60 -22.60
N VAL A 444 33.91 -0.16 -22.29
CA VAL A 444 34.59 -1.05 -23.26
C VAL A 444 33.58 -1.95 -24.00
N VAL A 445 32.47 -2.27 -23.33
CA VAL A 445 31.28 -2.96 -23.85
C VAL A 445 30.65 -2.27 -25.06
N ASP A 446 30.45 -0.95 -25.03
CA ASP A 446 29.80 -0.19 -26.12
C ASP A 446 30.65 -0.26 -27.41
N ALA A 447 31.97 -0.11 -27.28
CA ALA A 447 32.91 -0.24 -28.39
C ALA A 447 32.98 -1.68 -28.90
N ALA A 448 32.96 -2.66 -27.99
CA ALA A 448 33.00 -4.08 -28.34
C ALA A 448 31.70 -4.56 -29.03
N LEU A 449 30.53 -4.07 -28.61
CA LEU A 449 29.24 -4.33 -29.26
C LEU A 449 29.16 -3.70 -30.65
N LEU A 450 29.68 -2.48 -30.84
CA LEU A 450 29.77 -1.86 -32.16
C LEU A 450 30.73 -2.64 -33.08
N ALA A 451 31.86 -3.12 -32.55
CA ALA A 451 32.84 -3.92 -33.29
C ALA A 451 32.35 -5.34 -33.65
N LEU A 452 31.29 -5.84 -33.01
CA LEU A 452 30.60 -7.07 -33.39
C LEU A 452 29.66 -6.89 -34.59
N VAL A 453 29.19 -5.67 -34.84
CA VAL A 453 28.34 -5.33 -35.98
C VAL A 453 29.19 -5.04 -37.23
N ASP A 454 30.44 -4.62 -37.05
CA ASP A 454 31.36 -4.27 -38.14
C ASP A 454 32.06 -5.52 -38.72
N GLN A 455 31.81 -5.80 -39.99
CA GLN A 455 32.01 -7.12 -40.65
C GLN A 455 33.46 -7.55 -40.92
N ASN A 456 34.47 -6.93 -40.31
CA ASN A 456 35.87 -7.23 -40.59
C ASN A 456 36.55 -7.95 -39.41
N THR A 457 36.90 -9.23 -39.62
CA THR A 457 37.72 -10.18 -38.80
C THR A 457 37.02 -11.11 -37.79
N SER A 458 37.68 -12.27 -37.58
CA SER A 458 37.30 -13.48 -36.80
C SER A 458 36.33 -13.26 -35.63
N ARG A 459 35.15 -13.87 -35.75
CA ARG A 459 33.97 -13.69 -34.89
C ARG A 459 34.05 -14.42 -33.53
N SER A 460 34.89 -15.46 -33.41
CA SER A 460 34.95 -16.34 -32.23
C SER A 460 35.59 -15.68 -31.01
N ASP A 461 36.74 -15.01 -31.17
CA ASP A 461 37.49 -14.44 -30.05
C ASP A 461 36.86 -13.14 -29.53
N LYS A 462 36.20 -12.37 -30.42
CA LYS A 462 35.43 -11.17 -30.06
C LYS A 462 34.21 -11.49 -29.20
N ILE A 463 33.50 -12.59 -29.50
CA ILE A 463 32.31 -13.00 -28.73
C ILE A 463 32.67 -13.32 -27.28
N LYS A 464 33.76 -14.08 -27.04
CA LYS A 464 34.22 -14.38 -25.68
C LYS A 464 34.59 -13.13 -24.89
N GLY A 465 35.29 -12.18 -25.54
CA GLY A 465 35.66 -10.91 -24.91
C GLY A 465 34.44 -10.04 -24.56
N VAL A 466 33.46 -9.95 -25.46
CA VAL A 466 32.20 -9.22 -25.22
C VAL A 466 31.38 -9.88 -24.12
N GLN A 467 31.35 -11.21 -24.09
CA GLN A 467 30.58 -11.96 -23.10
C GLN A 467 31.11 -11.76 -21.68
N SER A 468 32.43 -11.86 -21.48
CA SER A 468 33.05 -11.54 -20.18
C SER A 468 32.79 -10.09 -19.75
N GLN A 469 32.73 -9.17 -20.70
CA GLN A 469 32.42 -7.76 -20.42
C GLN A 469 30.95 -7.52 -20.09
N LEU A 470 30.03 -8.25 -20.70
CA LEU A 470 28.61 -8.22 -20.37
C LEU A 470 28.33 -8.82 -18.99
N GLU A 471 28.98 -9.93 -18.64
CA GLU A 471 28.91 -10.53 -17.28
C GLU A 471 29.41 -9.55 -16.20
N ASN A 472 30.53 -8.88 -16.45
CA ASN A 472 31.03 -7.85 -15.52
C ASN A 472 30.05 -6.66 -15.40
N LEU A 473 29.44 -6.24 -16.51
CA LEU A 473 28.45 -5.15 -16.49
C LEU A 473 27.19 -5.54 -15.72
N GLU A 474 26.73 -6.78 -15.87
CA GLU A 474 25.59 -7.33 -15.16
C GLU A 474 25.80 -7.36 -13.64
N LEU A 475 26.97 -7.85 -13.19
CA LEU A 475 27.37 -7.83 -11.78
C LEU A 475 27.41 -6.40 -11.24
N CYS A 476 28.00 -5.46 -11.98
CA CYS A 476 28.02 -4.04 -11.60
C CYS A 476 26.60 -3.45 -11.46
N ILE A 477 25.67 -3.82 -12.35
CA ILE A 477 24.28 -3.34 -12.29
C ILE A 477 23.56 -3.96 -11.08
N GLN A 478 23.80 -5.23 -10.78
CA GLN A 478 23.19 -5.94 -9.66
C GLN A 478 23.66 -5.42 -8.30
N ASP A 479 24.95 -5.17 -8.16
CA ASP A 479 25.53 -4.58 -6.95
C ASP A 479 24.98 -3.16 -6.72
N LEU A 480 24.80 -2.39 -7.80
CA LEU A 480 24.24 -1.06 -7.73
C LEU A 480 22.75 -1.04 -7.40
N ASP A 481 21.94 -1.91 -8.02
CA ASP A 481 20.53 -2.05 -7.68
C ASP A 481 20.35 -2.41 -6.20
N SER A 482 21.14 -3.38 -5.72
CA SER A 482 21.16 -3.81 -4.32
C SER A 482 21.62 -2.68 -3.39
N GLY A 483 22.70 -1.99 -3.75
CA GLY A 483 23.27 -0.87 -2.99
C GLY A 483 22.31 0.32 -2.93
N LEU A 484 21.64 0.66 -4.02
CA LEU A 484 20.69 1.76 -4.09
C LEU A 484 19.40 1.45 -3.33
N LYS A 485 18.86 0.22 -3.44
CA LYS A 485 17.74 -0.23 -2.61
C LYS A 485 18.08 -0.21 -1.12
N CYS A 486 19.29 -0.64 -0.76
CA CYS A 486 19.79 -0.59 0.61
C CYS A 486 19.92 0.85 1.12
N LEU A 487 20.53 1.72 0.32
CA LEU A 487 20.71 3.14 0.64
C LEU A 487 19.36 3.85 0.79
N ILE A 488 18.41 3.63 -0.13
CA ILE A 488 17.05 4.19 -0.04
C ILE A 488 16.38 3.73 1.27
N ARG A 489 16.42 2.43 1.57
CA ARG A 489 15.85 1.87 2.80
C ARG A 489 16.50 2.47 4.05
N ASN A 490 17.82 2.64 4.06
CA ASN A 490 18.55 3.22 5.19
C ASN A 490 18.29 4.72 5.34
N LEU A 491 18.20 5.46 4.25
CA LEU A 491 17.82 6.88 4.28
C LEU A 491 16.40 7.07 4.83
N ILE A 492 15.46 6.20 4.45
CA ILE A 492 14.09 6.20 5.00
C ILE A 492 14.13 5.89 6.50
N LYS A 493 14.80 4.82 6.92
CA LYS A 493 14.92 4.44 8.35
C LYS A 493 15.59 5.51 9.19
N ASN A 494 16.66 6.12 8.69
CA ASN A 494 17.38 7.20 9.38
C ASN A 494 16.51 8.45 9.47
N ARG A 495 15.77 8.80 8.41
CA ARG A 495 14.82 9.92 8.44
C ARG A 495 13.70 9.69 9.47
N VAL A 496 13.12 8.50 9.51
CA VAL A 496 12.09 8.13 10.51
C VAL A 496 12.67 8.20 11.93
N SER A 497 13.87 7.66 12.14
CA SER A 497 14.53 7.68 13.45
C SER A 497 14.85 9.12 13.90
N LEU A 498 15.31 9.97 12.98
CA LEU A 498 15.58 11.39 13.25
C LEU A 498 14.30 12.16 13.59
N LEU A 499 13.23 11.94 12.84
CA LEU A 499 11.93 12.56 13.13
C LEU A 499 11.39 12.13 14.49
N ASN A 500 11.57 10.86 14.86
CA ASN A 500 11.19 10.36 16.18
C ASN A 500 12.02 10.99 17.31
N ILE A 501 13.34 11.14 17.13
CA ILE A 501 14.20 11.81 18.10
C ILE A 501 13.80 13.29 18.24
N LEU A 502 13.58 13.99 17.14
CA LEU A 502 13.18 15.41 17.12
C LEU A 502 11.78 15.66 17.68
N ASN A 503 10.90 14.65 17.72
CA ASN A 503 9.58 14.74 18.36
C ASN A 503 9.61 14.41 19.87
N HIS A 504 10.73 13.86 20.37
CA HIS A 504 10.91 13.49 21.79
C HIS A 504 11.73 14.50 22.60
N TYR A 505 12.23 15.55 21.96
CA TYR A 505 12.76 16.79 22.56
C TYR A 505 11.79 17.93 22.24
#